data_AF-A0A3B9PXI1-F1
#
_entry.id   AF-A0A3B9PXI1-F1
#
_cell.length_a   1.000
_cell.length_b   1.000
_cell.length_c   1.000
_cell.angle_alpha   90.00
_cell.angle_beta   90.00
_cell.angle_gamma   90.00
#
_symmetry.space_group_name_H-M   'P 1'
#
loop_
_entity.id
_entity.type
_entity.pdbx_description
1 polymer ?
#
loop_
_entity_poly.entity_id
_entity_poly.type
_entity_poly.pdbx_seq_one_letter_code
_entity_poly.pdbx_strand_id
1 'polypeptide(L)'
;MYKRQEQLKRDINAKLGVPEEDILIVATESPQYRINYFDPEHKRGLIHYSVSVPIEKIMAGGNLLGIPSERNRGVYTVEGTTASEKLPD
;
A
#
# COMPACT_ATOMS: atom_id res chain seq x y z
N MET A 1 13.30 -9.77 -1.29
CA MET A 1 12.07 -9.08 -0.87
C MET A 1 11.33 -8.45 -2.05
N TYR A 2 12.02 -7.77 -2.97
CA TYR A 2 11.44 -7.11 -4.16
C TYR A 2 10.48 -7.96 -5.02
N LYS A 3 10.74 -9.26 -5.22
CA LYS A 3 9.97 -10.08 -6.19
C LYS A 3 8.44 -10.11 -5.95
N ARG A 4 7.97 -10.02 -4.70
CA ARG A 4 6.52 -10.04 -4.41
C ARG A 4 5.87 -8.66 -4.57
N GLN A 5 6.58 -7.59 -4.26
CA GLN A 5 6.08 -6.22 -4.47
C GLN A 5 5.95 -5.94 -5.97
N GLU A 6 6.96 -6.32 -6.76
CA GLU A 6 6.91 -6.21 -8.22
C GLU A 6 5.75 -7.02 -8.82
N GLN A 7 5.50 -8.23 -8.32
CA GLN A 7 4.35 -9.02 -8.78
C GLN A 7 3.01 -8.34 -8.43
N LEU A 8 2.87 -7.80 -7.21
CA LEU A 8 1.65 -7.09 -6.82
C LEU A 8 1.41 -5.85 -7.69
N LYS A 9 2.46 -5.09 -8.01
CA LYS A 9 2.38 -3.94 -8.92
C LYS A 9 1.87 -4.37 -10.30
N ARG A 10 2.44 -5.43 -10.88
CA ARG A 10 2.00 -6.01 -12.16
C ARG A 10 0.53 -6.44 -12.12
N ASP A 11 0.09 -7.08 -11.04
CA ASP A 11 -1.29 -7.55 -10.91
C ASP A 11 -2.28 -6.38 -10.81
N ILE A 12 -1.92 -5.33 -10.07
CA ILE A 12 -2.72 -4.09 -9.97
C ILE A 12 -2.78 -3.39 -11.33
N ASN A 13 -1.64 -3.24 -12.02
CA ASN A 13 -1.57 -2.67 -13.37
C ASN A 13 -2.47 -3.44 -14.34
N ALA A 14 -2.34 -4.77 -14.38
CA ALA A 14 -3.12 -5.61 -15.29
C ALA A 14 -4.64 -5.54 -15.05
N LYS A 15 -5.07 -5.34 -13.80
CA LYS A 15 -6.50 -5.30 -13.44
C LYS A 15 -7.11 -3.90 -13.52
N LEU A 16 -6.36 -2.87 -13.18
CA LEU A 16 -6.87 -1.50 -12.98
C LEU A 16 -6.30 -0.49 -13.98
N GLY A 17 -5.28 -0.86 -14.77
CA GLY A 17 -4.62 0.03 -15.73
C GLY A 17 -3.75 1.12 -15.11
N VAL A 18 -3.47 1.03 -13.80
CA VAL A 18 -2.62 2.00 -13.09
C VAL A 18 -1.14 1.70 -13.40
N PRO A 19 -0.33 2.68 -13.86
CA PRO A 19 1.09 2.47 -14.12
C PRO A 19 1.85 1.96 -12.89
N GLU A 20 2.79 1.03 -13.05
CA GLU A 20 3.50 0.38 -11.93
C GLU A 20 4.34 1.37 -11.11
N GLU A 21 4.85 2.42 -11.77
CA GLU A 21 5.57 3.53 -11.17
C GLU A 21 4.72 4.40 -10.25
N ASP A 22 3.41 4.45 -10.49
CA ASP A 22 2.47 5.25 -9.69
C ASP A 22 1.89 4.47 -8.52
N ILE A 23 2.17 3.16 -8.41
CA ILE A 23 1.77 2.32 -7.29
C ILE A 23 2.81 2.42 -6.18
N LEU A 24 2.41 2.92 -5.03
CA LEU A 24 3.25 2.97 -3.83
C LEU A 24 2.94 1.79 -2.92
N ILE A 25 3.95 1.01 -2.57
CA ILE A 25 3.86 -0.08 -1.58
C ILE A 25 4.88 0.20 -0.49
N VAL A 26 4.39 0.33 0.75
CA VAL A 26 5.22 0.43 1.95
C VAL A 26 4.92 -0.80 2.80
N ALA A 27 5.96 -1.49 3.25
CA ALA A 27 5.83 -2.60 4.18
C ALA A 27 7.01 -2.63 5.13
N THR A 28 6.83 -3.20 6.33
CA THR A 28 7.94 -3.43 7.26
C THR A 28 9.04 -4.22 6.58
N GLU A 29 10.24 -3.63 6.46
CA GLU A 29 11.37 -4.21 5.73
C GLU A 29 12.16 -5.23 6.56
N SER A 30 12.20 -5.01 7.88
CA SER A 30 12.89 -5.90 8.80
C SER A 30 12.03 -7.14 9.12
N PRO A 31 12.61 -8.35 9.15
CA PRO A 31 11.90 -9.52 9.62
C PRO A 31 11.38 -9.31 11.04
N GLN A 32 10.08 -9.54 11.21
CA GLN A 32 9.43 -9.53 12.50
C GLN A 32 9.21 -10.97 12.95
N TYR A 33 9.27 -11.19 14.27
CA TYR A 33 9.14 -12.52 14.87
C TYR A 33 7.97 -12.54 15.84
N ARG A 34 7.32 -13.69 15.94
CA ARG A 34 6.25 -13.95 16.88
C ARG A 34 6.77 -13.74 18.30
N ILE A 35 6.05 -12.93 19.07
CA ILE A 35 6.29 -12.75 20.50
C ILE A 35 5.20 -13.49 21.28
N ASN A 36 5.59 -14.11 22.39
CA ASN A 36 4.68 -14.78 23.33
C ASN A 36 4.62 -14.07 24.69
N TYR A 37 5.15 -12.86 24.76
CA TYR A 37 5.20 -12.01 25.93
C TYR A 37 4.71 -10.60 25.57
N PHE A 38 4.28 -9.85 26.57
CA PHE A 38 3.84 -8.47 26.39
C PHE A 38 5.02 -7.56 26.05
N ASP A 39 4.95 -6.86 24.92
CA ASP A 39 5.90 -5.83 24.52
C ASP A 39 5.34 -4.44 24.87
N PRO A 40 5.83 -3.78 25.95
CA PRO A 40 5.30 -2.48 26.39
C PRO A 40 5.39 -1.39 25.32
N GLU A 41 6.39 -1.48 24.44
CA GLU A 41 6.60 -0.50 23.37
C GLU A 41 5.76 -0.80 22.12
N HIS A 42 5.13 -1.98 22.01
CA HIS A 42 4.34 -2.43 20.86
C HIS A 42 5.10 -2.32 19.51
N LYS A 43 6.43 -2.47 19.53
CA LYS A 43 7.28 -2.32 18.33
C LYS A 43 7.67 -3.66 17.70
N ARG A 44 7.57 -4.77 18.45
CA ARG A 44 8.03 -6.08 18.01
C ARG A 44 6.88 -6.95 17.53
N GLY A 45 7.15 -7.73 16.49
CA GLY A 45 6.25 -8.77 16.04
C GLY A 45 5.06 -8.27 15.22
N LEU A 46 5.01 -6.98 14.87
CA LEU A 46 3.98 -6.40 14.01
C LEU A 46 4.54 -6.07 12.62
N ILE A 47 3.83 -6.50 11.60
CA ILE A 47 4.10 -6.19 10.20
C ILE A 47 3.06 -5.16 9.75
N HIS A 48 3.54 -3.99 9.36
CA HIS A 48 2.73 -2.95 8.76
C HIS A 48 2.82 -3.05 7.24
N TYR A 49 1.71 -2.78 6.56
CA TYR A 49 1.67 -2.65 5.12
C TYR A 49 0.72 -1.54 4.70
N SER A 50 1.05 -0.90 3.59
CA SER A 50 0.23 0.10 2.93
C SER A 50 0.42 0.00 1.42
N VAL A 51 -0.68 0.00 0.67
CA VAL A 51 -0.69 0.01 -0.79
C VAL A 51 -1.56 1.18 -1.23
N SER A 52 -0.95 2.12 -1.95
CA SER A 52 -1.62 3.31 -2.45
C SER A 52 -1.60 3.33 -3.97
N VAL A 53 -2.77 3.60 -4.56
CA VAL A 53 -2.95 3.74 -6.01
C VAL A 53 -3.60 5.08 -6.33
N PRO A 54 -3.16 5.80 -7.37
CA PRO A 54 -3.87 6.98 -7.83
C PRO A 54 -5.22 6.61 -8.44
N ILE A 55 -6.20 7.48 -8.23
CA ILE A 55 -7.48 7.46 -8.94
C ILE A 55 -7.59 8.77 -9.70
N GLU A 56 -7.71 8.68 -11.02
CA GLU A 56 -7.94 9.83 -11.88
C GLU A 56 -9.43 10.02 -12.16
N LYS A 57 -9.81 11.23 -12.58
CA LYS A 57 -11.16 11.56 -13.06
C LYS A 57 -12.25 11.28 -12.03
N ILE A 58 -11.97 11.56 -10.75
CA ILE A 58 -12.88 11.35 -9.61
C ILE A 58 -14.23 12.03 -9.85
N MET A 59 -14.23 13.24 -10.42
CA MET A 59 -15.42 14.00 -10.75
C MET A 59 -15.67 13.99 -12.26
N ALA A 60 -16.83 13.45 -12.66
CA ALA A 60 -17.33 13.59 -14.02
C ALA A 60 -17.65 15.07 -14.31
N GLY A 61 -17.25 15.57 -15.49
CA GLY A 61 -17.51 16.96 -15.87
C GLY A 61 -16.68 18.01 -15.11
N GLY A 62 -15.64 17.63 -14.37
CA GLY A 62 -14.79 18.56 -13.62
C GLY A 62 -14.24 19.72 -14.48
N ASN A 63 -13.86 19.44 -15.73
CA ASN A 63 -13.40 20.47 -16.67
C ASN A 63 -14.48 21.53 -16.96
N LEU A 64 -15.76 21.14 -17.03
CA LEU A 64 -16.88 22.07 -17.26
C LEU A 64 -17.11 22.97 -16.04
N LEU A 65 -16.76 22.50 -14.85
CA LEU A 65 -16.78 23.25 -13.60
C LEU A 65 -15.47 24.01 -13.34
N GLY A 66 -14.56 24.05 -14.32
CA GLY A 66 -13.28 24.75 -14.21
C GLY A 66 -12.24 24.06 -13.33
N ILE A 67 -12.41 22.76 -13.04
CA ILE A 67 -11.43 21.95 -12.30
C ILE A 67 -10.43 21.36 -13.29
N PRO A 68 -9.14 21.74 -13.23
CA PRO A 68 -8.10 21.15 -14.06
C PRO A 68 -7.97 19.63 -13.82
N SER A 69 -7.62 18.86 -14.85
CA SER A 69 -7.45 17.39 -14.75
C SER A 69 -6.46 16.97 -13.67
N GLU A 70 -5.37 17.73 -13.52
CA GLU A 70 -4.35 17.58 -12.47
C GLU A 70 -4.87 17.82 -11.03
N ARG A 71 -6.07 18.40 -10.87
CA ARG A 71 -6.76 18.53 -9.58
C ARG A 71 -7.90 17.53 -9.43
N ASN A 72 -8.29 16.86 -10.52
CA ASN A 72 -9.30 15.81 -10.54
C ASN A 72 -8.68 14.41 -10.34
N ARG A 73 -7.87 14.30 -9.30
CA ARG A 73 -7.18 13.06 -8.92
C ARG A 73 -7.14 12.92 -7.41
N GLY A 74 -6.99 11.69 -6.94
CA GLY A 74 -6.84 11.35 -5.54
C GLY A 74 -6.06 10.05 -5.39
N VAL A 75 -5.95 9.58 -4.16
CA VAL A 75 -5.24 8.34 -3.85
C VAL A 75 -6.17 7.46 -3.04
N TYR A 76 -6.24 6.19 -3.41
CA TYR A 76 -6.87 5.15 -2.62
C TYR A 76 -5.81 4.30 -1.94
N THR A 77 -5.89 4.21 -0.62
CA THR A 77 -4.92 3.49 0.21
C THR A 77 -5.61 2.36 0.94
N VAL A 78 -5.04 1.16 0.84
CA VAL A 78 -5.35 0.05 1.73
C VAL A 78 -4.17 -0.11 2.69
N GLU A 79 -4.44 0.01 3.98
CA GLU A 79 -3.43 -0.11 5.03
C GLU A 79 -3.87 -1.08 6.12
N GLY A 80 -2.89 -1.70 6.77
CA GLY A 80 -3.16 -2.64 7.84
C GLY A 80 -1.91 -3.02 8.62
N THR A 81 -2.18 -3.66 9.75
CA THR A 81 -1.16 -4.23 10.63
C THR A 81 -1.53 -5.65 10.97
N THR A 82 -0.56 -6.55 10.96
CA THR A 82 -0.75 -7.95 11.34
C THR A 82 0.40 -8.46 12.20
N ALA A 83 0.13 -9.43 13.07
CA ALA A 83 1.18 -10.08 13.86
C ALA A 83 2.00 -11.03 12.99
N SER A 84 3.31 -11.09 13.23
CA SER A 84 4.19 -12.05 12.56
C SER A 84 4.00 -13.44 13.15
N GLU A 85 3.82 -14.43 12.27
CA GLU A 85 3.81 -15.85 12.61
C GLU A 85 5.21 -16.49 12.57
N LYS A 86 6.24 -15.73 12.20
CA LYS A 86 7.60 -16.27 12.06
C LYS A 86 8.20 -16.56 13.44
N LEU A 87 8.62 -17.80 13.70
CA LEU A 87 9.34 -18.14 14.93
C LEU A 87 10.77 -17.57 14.92
N PRO A 88 11.29 -17.06 16.05
CA PRO A 88 12.72 -16.79 16.19
C PRO A 88 13.48 -18.12 16.07
N ASP A 89 14.56 -18.11 15.29
CA ASP A 89 15.47 -19.26 15.15
C ASP A 89 16.18 -19.57 16.49
#